data_AF-A0A7S3C9C5-F1
#
_entry.id   AF-A0A7S3C9C5-F1
#
_cell.length_a   1.000
_cell.length_b   1.000
_cell.length_c   1.000
_cell.angle_alpha   90.00
_cell.angle_beta   90.00
_cell.angle_gamma   90.00
#
_symmetry.space_group_name_H-M   'P 1'
#
loop_
_entity.id
_entity.type
_entity.pdbx_description
1 polymer ?
#
loop_
_entity_poly.entity_id
_entity_poly.type
_entity_poly.pdbx_seq_one_letter_code
_entity_poly.pdbx_strand_id
1 'polypeptide(L)'
;AYWSRKFIEDHTDPKVIKQVLYVAAGQGYLQVFEKYWSQGPQEKLSKLWDGETCRCAAQGGHLEVIKWLRAKGCPWGEVTSRSAALGGHLEVLQWMWAQDPSYLWYKEVCYYAARKGHLEVLRWARSQGCPWDDGLTCVAAKNGHLEVLRWARSQGCPW
;
A
#
# COMPACT_ATOMS: atom_id res chain seq x y z
N ALA A 1 -19.44 -24.59 -10.54
CA ALA A 1 -18.77 -23.30 -10.31
C ALA A 1 -19.26 -22.74 -8.98
N TYR A 2 -18.44 -22.81 -7.93
CA TYR A 2 -18.81 -22.52 -6.53
C TYR A 2 -19.23 -21.06 -6.25
N TRP A 3 -19.26 -20.21 -7.29
CA TRP A 3 -19.42 -18.76 -7.19
C TRP A 3 -20.25 -18.26 -8.38
N SER A 4 -21.54 -18.61 -8.42
CA SER A 4 -22.48 -18.11 -9.43
C SER A 4 -22.99 -16.71 -9.05
N ARG A 5 -23.56 -15.97 -10.03
CA ARG A 5 -24.17 -14.65 -9.84
C ARG A 5 -25.16 -14.60 -8.67
N LYS A 6 -25.97 -15.68 -8.55
CA LYS A 6 -26.90 -15.91 -7.44
C LYS A 6 -26.23 -16.08 -6.07
N PHE A 7 -25.01 -16.60 -6.00
CA PHE A 7 -24.31 -16.81 -4.71
C PHE A 7 -23.86 -15.49 -4.08
N ILE A 8 -23.40 -14.54 -4.91
CA ILE A 8 -23.03 -13.18 -4.48
C ILE A 8 -24.28 -12.37 -4.10
N GLU A 9 -25.41 -12.62 -4.77
CA GLU A 9 -26.68 -11.94 -4.52
C GLU A 9 -27.41 -12.49 -3.28
N ASP A 10 -27.45 -13.81 -3.08
CA ASP A 10 -28.37 -14.43 -2.14
C ASP A 10 -27.73 -14.85 -0.78
N HIS A 11 -26.41 -15.07 -0.67
CA HIS A 11 -25.87 -15.85 0.47
C HIS A 11 -24.49 -15.46 1.04
N THR A 12 -23.95 -14.26 0.80
CA THR A 12 -22.64 -13.90 1.38
C THR A 12 -22.69 -12.60 2.16
N ASP A 13 -22.41 -12.67 3.46
CA ASP A 13 -22.21 -11.49 4.33
C ASP A 13 -21.17 -10.56 3.68
N PRO A 14 -21.49 -9.26 3.47
CA PRO A 14 -20.54 -8.27 2.95
C PRO A 14 -19.18 -8.28 3.67
N LYS A 15 -19.14 -8.63 4.96
CA LYS A 15 -17.90 -8.79 5.72
C LYS A 15 -17.03 -9.92 5.19
N VAL A 16 -17.63 -11.07 4.86
CA VAL A 16 -16.91 -12.23 4.31
C VAL A 16 -16.35 -11.88 2.93
N ILE A 17 -17.15 -11.21 2.08
CA ILE A 17 -16.68 -10.77 0.76
C ILE A 17 -15.49 -9.81 0.92
N LYS A 18 -15.59 -8.82 1.81
CA LYS A 18 -14.47 -7.89 2.10
C LYS A 18 -13.21 -8.62 2.50
N GLN A 19 -13.33 -9.62 3.37
CA GLN A 19 -12.17 -10.37 3.84
C GLN A 19 -11.50 -11.18 2.72
N VAL A 20 -12.29 -11.77 1.81
CA VAL A 20 -11.77 -12.40 0.59
C VAL A 20 -11.05 -11.38 -0.29
N LEU A 21 -11.62 -10.18 -0.48
CA LEU A 21 -11.00 -9.11 -1.26
C LEU A 21 -9.70 -8.60 -0.63
N TYR A 22 -9.62 -8.50 0.70
CA TYR A 22 -8.40 -8.10 1.39
C TYR A 22 -7.27 -9.11 1.19
N VAL A 23 -7.59 -10.41 1.28
CA VAL A 23 -6.63 -11.48 1.00
C VAL A 23 -6.21 -11.47 -0.47
N ALA A 24 -7.18 -11.34 -1.39
CA ALA A 24 -6.88 -11.25 -2.83
C ALA A 24 -6.00 -10.04 -3.16
N ALA A 25 -6.26 -8.89 -2.53
CA ALA A 25 -5.43 -7.69 -2.65
C ALA A 25 -4.01 -7.94 -2.15
N GLY A 26 -3.86 -8.51 -0.94
CA GLY A 26 -2.56 -8.79 -0.34
C GLY A 26 -1.73 -9.84 -1.08
N GLN A 27 -2.37 -10.72 -1.85
CA GLN A 27 -1.73 -11.75 -2.66
C GLN A 27 -1.60 -11.38 -4.15
N GLY A 28 -2.14 -10.23 -4.58
CA GLY A 28 -2.01 -9.76 -5.96
C GLY A 28 -2.95 -10.43 -6.96
N TYR A 29 -4.03 -11.06 -6.50
CA TYR A 29 -4.97 -11.79 -7.34
C TYR A 29 -5.94 -10.87 -8.09
N LEU A 30 -5.41 -10.09 -9.04
CA LEU A 30 -6.20 -9.18 -9.88
C LEU A 30 -7.39 -9.86 -10.56
N GLN A 31 -7.21 -11.10 -11.00
CA GLN A 31 -8.25 -11.91 -11.65
C GLN A 31 -9.51 -12.06 -10.80
N VAL A 32 -9.37 -12.06 -9.46
CA VAL A 32 -10.50 -12.08 -8.54
C VAL A 32 -11.31 -10.79 -8.73
N PHE A 33 -10.67 -9.62 -8.64
CA PHE A 33 -11.34 -8.33 -8.82
C PHE A 33 -12.04 -8.21 -10.17
N GLU A 34 -11.37 -8.60 -11.26
CA GLU A 34 -11.95 -8.58 -12.60
C GLU A 34 -13.17 -9.51 -12.73
N LYS A 35 -13.07 -10.72 -12.18
CA LYS A 35 -14.17 -11.69 -12.19
C LYS A 35 -15.36 -11.17 -11.41
N TYR A 36 -15.15 -10.61 -10.23
CA TYR A 36 -16.23 -10.01 -9.43
C TYR A 36 -16.88 -8.83 -10.17
N TRP A 37 -16.08 -7.95 -10.78
CA TRP A 37 -16.57 -6.81 -11.55
C TRP A 37 -17.37 -7.19 -12.79
N SER A 38 -16.99 -8.27 -13.46
CA SER A 38 -17.70 -8.79 -14.65
C SER A 38 -19.04 -9.43 -14.29
N GLN A 39 -19.16 -10.04 -13.10
CA GLN A 39 -20.32 -10.85 -12.74
C GLN A 39 -21.36 -10.11 -11.90
N GLY A 40 -20.96 -9.10 -11.12
CA GLY A 40 -21.84 -8.43 -10.16
C GLY A 40 -22.34 -7.04 -10.58
N PRO A 41 -23.35 -6.50 -9.88
CA PRO A 41 -23.84 -5.14 -10.08
C PRO A 41 -22.79 -4.11 -9.59
N GLN A 42 -22.33 -3.25 -10.48
CA GLN A 42 -21.19 -2.36 -10.27
C GLN A 42 -21.39 -1.38 -9.09
N GLU A 43 -22.62 -0.91 -8.89
CA GLU A 43 -22.96 0.03 -7.80
C GLU A 43 -22.80 -0.57 -6.39
N LYS A 44 -23.00 -1.88 -6.26
CA LYS A 44 -22.81 -2.60 -4.99
C LYS A 44 -21.34 -2.97 -4.79
N LEU A 45 -20.67 -3.35 -5.88
CA LEU A 45 -19.25 -3.73 -5.87
C LEU A 45 -18.32 -2.55 -5.55
N SER A 46 -18.64 -1.35 -6.02
CA SER A 46 -17.85 -0.15 -5.72
C SER A 46 -17.78 0.18 -4.22
N LYS A 47 -18.74 -0.32 -3.43
CA LYS A 47 -18.80 -0.16 -1.96
C LYS A 47 -18.10 -1.30 -1.21
N LEU A 48 -17.68 -2.37 -1.91
CA LEU A 48 -17.04 -3.53 -1.28
C LEU A 48 -15.54 -3.33 -1.09
N TRP A 49 -14.86 -2.64 -2.00
CA TRP A 49 -13.47 -2.23 -1.79
C TRP A 49 -13.40 -0.88 -1.11
N ASP A 50 -12.54 -0.79 -0.11
CA ASP A 50 -12.30 0.38 0.71
C ASP A 50 -10.79 0.58 0.91
N GLY A 51 -10.42 1.57 1.72
CA GLY A 51 -9.02 1.90 1.98
C GLY A 51 -8.21 0.70 2.50
N GLU A 52 -8.86 -0.28 3.16
CA GLU A 52 -8.21 -1.51 3.63
C GLU A 52 -7.82 -2.43 2.48
N THR A 53 -8.63 -2.47 1.41
CA THR A 53 -8.30 -3.23 0.19
C THR A 53 -7.04 -2.66 -0.47
N CYS A 54 -6.97 -1.32 -0.61
CA CYS A 54 -5.76 -0.62 -1.07
C CYS A 54 -4.58 -0.85 -0.13
N ARG A 55 -4.80 -0.84 1.20
CA ARG A 55 -3.78 -1.09 2.21
C ARG A 55 -3.12 -2.46 2.02
N CYS A 56 -3.92 -3.51 1.86
CA CYS A 56 -3.43 -4.87 1.65
C CYS A 56 -2.65 -4.99 0.33
N ALA A 57 -3.16 -4.43 -0.77
CA ALA A 57 -2.47 -4.44 -2.05
C ALA A 57 -1.12 -3.70 -2.00
N ALA A 58 -1.09 -2.53 -1.36
CA ALA A 58 0.12 -1.74 -1.16
C ALA A 58 1.14 -2.44 -0.27
N GLN A 59 0.69 -3.08 0.82
CA GLN A 59 1.57 -3.85 1.70
C GLN A 59 2.19 -5.07 1.01
N GLY A 60 1.51 -5.66 0.03
CA GLY A 60 2.02 -6.77 -0.78
C GLY A 60 2.77 -6.34 -2.05
N GLY A 61 2.78 -5.05 -2.37
CA GLY A 61 3.50 -4.52 -3.54
C GLY A 61 2.79 -4.73 -4.88
N HIS A 62 1.49 -5.02 -4.86
CA HIS A 62 0.74 -5.43 -6.05
C HIS A 62 0.25 -4.22 -6.84
N LEU A 63 1.17 -3.57 -7.56
CA LEU A 63 0.93 -2.34 -8.31
C LEU A 63 -0.27 -2.44 -9.26
N GLU A 64 -0.42 -3.56 -9.99
CA GLU A 64 -1.52 -3.74 -10.94
C GLU A 64 -2.89 -3.79 -10.25
N VAL A 65 -2.97 -4.38 -9.06
CA VAL A 65 -4.19 -4.35 -8.24
C VAL A 65 -4.51 -2.92 -7.80
N ILE A 66 -3.51 -2.14 -7.38
CA ILE A 66 -3.71 -0.76 -6.94
C ILE A 66 -4.17 0.12 -8.12
N LYS A 67 -3.56 -0.02 -9.29
CA LYS A 67 -3.98 0.67 -10.53
C LYS A 67 -5.44 0.37 -10.85
N TRP A 68 -5.81 -0.91 -10.79
CA TRP A 68 -7.18 -1.34 -11.04
C TRP A 68 -8.15 -0.76 -10.02
N LEU A 69 -7.85 -0.87 -8.72
CA LEU A 69 -8.67 -0.33 -7.63
C LEU A 69 -8.86 1.19 -7.77
N ARG A 70 -7.79 1.91 -8.13
CA ARG A 70 -7.83 3.36 -8.37
C ARG A 70 -8.76 3.71 -9.53
N ALA A 71 -8.68 2.98 -10.64
CA ALA A 71 -9.56 3.18 -11.80
C ALA A 71 -11.05 2.93 -11.48
N LYS A 72 -11.35 2.14 -10.43
CA LYS A 72 -12.71 1.89 -9.95
C LYS A 72 -13.15 2.79 -8.79
N GLY A 73 -12.38 3.84 -8.50
CA GLY A 73 -12.73 4.84 -7.48
C GLY A 73 -12.51 4.37 -6.04
N CYS A 74 -11.70 3.33 -5.82
CA CYS A 74 -11.35 2.91 -4.46
C CYS A 74 -10.56 4.03 -3.77
N PRO A 75 -10.93 4.43 -2.55
CA PRO A 75 -10.17 5.42 -1.80
C PRO A 75 -8.78 4.86 -1.48
N TRP A 76 -7.78 5.71 -1.66
CA TRP A 76 -6.41 5.51 -1.20
C TRP A 76 -5.97 6.75 -0.43
N GLY A 77 -4.88 6.66 0.33
CA GLY A 77 -4.36 7.81 1.07
C GLY A 77 -3.08 7.46 1.81
N GLU A 78 -2.82 8.18 2.89
CA GLU A 78 -1.63 8.02 3.75
C GLU A 78 -1.45 6.57 4.23
N VAL A 79 -2.56 5.90 4.58
CA VAL A 79 -2.55 4.49 5.01
C VAL A 79 -2.06 3.54 3.90
N THR A 80 -2.29 3.90 2.63
CA THR A 80 -1.82 3.11 1.48
C THR A 80 -0.32 3.31 1.28
N SER A 81 0.16 4.55 1.27
CA SER A 81 1.59 4.86 1.08
C SER A 81 2.44 4.34 2.24
N ARG A 82 2.01 4.50 3.50
CA ARG A 82 2.73 3.93 4.65
C ARG A 82 2.84 2.41 4.56
N SER A 83 1.84 1.74 3.99
CA SER A 83 1.82 0.28 3.88
C SER A 83 2.74 -0.21 2.78
N ALA A 84 2.80 0.49 1.64
CA ALA A 84 3.82 0.26 0.62
C ALA A 84 5.23 0.48 1.17
N ALA A 85 5.43 1.53 1.98
CA ALA A 85 6.71 1.80 2.64
C ALA A 85 7.10 0.70 3.64
N LEU A 86 6.13 0.18 4.40
CA LEU A 86 6.33 -0.94 5.32
C LEU A 86 6.72 -2.23 4.59
N GLY A 87 6.13 -2.49 3.41
CA GLY A 87 6.46 -3.62 2.54
C GLY A 87 7.75 -3.44 1.73
N GLY A 88 8.28 -2.21 1.64
CA GLY A 88 9.47 -1.90 0.86
C GLY A 88 9.20 -1.76 -0.64
N HIS A 89 7.94 -1.56 -1.04
CA HIS A 89 7.50 -1.58 -2.43
C HIS A 89 7.67 -0.21 -3.07
N LEU A 90 8.90 0.08 -3.50
CA LEU A 90 9.27 1.34 -4.13
C LEU A 90 8.44 1.67 -5.38
N GLU A 91 8.16 0.68 -6.23
CA GLU A 91 7.40 0.89 -7.47
C GLU A 91 5.99 1.41 -7.20
N VAL A 92 5.34 0.93 -6.14
CA VAL A 92 4.02 1.41 -5.71
C VAL A 92 4.11 2.87 -5.28
N LEU A 93 5.13 3.23 -4.48
CA LEU A 93 5.33 4.60 -4.01
C LEU A 93 5.64 5.57 -5.17
N GLN A 94 6.47 5.15 -6.11
CA GLN A 94 6.79 5.93 -7.32
C GLN A 94 5.54 6.17 -8.17
N TRP A 95 4.72 5.13 -8.37
CA TRP A 95 3.48 5.28 -9.11
C TRP A 95 2.49 6.20 -8.39
N MET A 96 2.33 6.04 -7.06
CA MET A 96 1.50 6.93 -6.25
C MET A 96 1.95 8.39 -6.36
N TRP A 97 3.26 8.64 -6.29
CA TRP A 97 3.85 9.97 -6.43
C TRP A 97 3.58 10.60 -7.79
N ALA A 98 3.65 9.81 -8.86
CA ALA A 98 3.34 10.29 -10.21
C ALA A 98 1.84 10.64 -10.38
N GLN A 99 0.95 10.04 -9.60
CA GLN A 99 -0.48 10.33 -9.66
C GLN A 99 -0.85 11.56 -8.84
N ASP A 100 -0.40 11.62 -7.59
CA ASP A 100 -0.68 12.74 -6.69
C ASP A 100 0.39 12.86 -5.58
N PRO A 101 1.32 13.82 -5.72
CA PRO A 101 2.34 14.11 -4.71
C PRO A 101 1.80 14.53 -3.34
N SER A 102 0.57 15.07 -3.26
CA SER A 102 0.04 15.67 -2.04
C SER A 102 -0.30 14.64 -0.95
N TYR A 103 -0.68 13.41 -1.33
CA TYR A 103 -1.01 12.32 -0.39
C TYR A 103 0.22 11.60 0.18
N LEU A 104 1.42 12.01 -0.22
CA LEU A 104 2.69 11.45 0.25
C LEU A 104 3.31 12.42 1.26
N TRP A 105 2.66 12.68 2.39
CA TRP A 105 3.34 13.35 3.48
C TRP A 105 4.33 12.41 4.16
N TYR A 106 5.57 12.61 3.75
CA TYR A 106 6.69 11.67 3.75
C TYR A 106 7.21 11.19 5.11
N LYS A 107 6.83 11.83 6.23
CA LYS A 107 7.34 11.44 7.55
C LYS A 107 7.01 9.98 7.86
N GLU A 108 5.78 9.56 7.57
CA GLU A 108 5.36 8.18 7.78
C GLU A 108 6.11 7.21 6.85
N VAL A 109 6.23 7.54 5.56
CA VAL A 109 6.94 6.71 4.57
C VAL A 109 8.37 6.44 5.02
N CYS A 110 9.10 7.50 5.41
CA CYS A 110 10.46 7.39 5.91
C CYS A 110 10.54 6.61 7.22
N TYR A 111 9.63 6.88 8.17
CA TYR A 111 9.58 6.15 9.43
C TYR A 111 9.39 4.65 9.23
N TYR A 112 8.40 4.23 8.43
CA TYR A 112 8.10 2.81 8.22
C TYR A 112 9.15 2.11 7.37
N ALA A 113 9.71 2.79 6.36
CA ALA A 113 10.83 2.26 5.59
C ALA A 113 12.07 2.05 6.49
N ALA A 114 12.42 3.02 7.33
CA ALA A 114 13.53 2.90 8.27
C ALA A 114 13.29 1.82 9.33
N ARG A 115 12.06 1.73 9.84
CA ARG A 115 11.64 0.69 10.80
C ARG A 115 11.78 -0.73 10.24
N LYS A 116 11.68 -0.90 8.92
CA LYS A 116 11.78 -2.19 8.24
C LYS A 116 13.09 -2.40 7.48
N GLY A 117 13.97 -1.42 7.48
CA GLY A 117 15.29 -1.51 6.84
C GLY A 117 15.26 -1.30 5.33
N HIS A 118 14.18 -0.72 4.78
CA HIS A 118 13.98 -0.53 3.35
C HIS A 118 14.77 0.66 2.82
N LEU A 119 16.08 0.49 2.67
CA LEU A 119 17.01 1.55 2.28
C LEU A 119 16.69 2.19 0.93
N GLU A 120 16.25 1.41 -0.06
CA GLU A 120 15.93 1.93 -1.39
C GLU A 120 14.72 2.89 -1.37
N VAL A 121 13.73 2.62 -0.52
CA VAL A 121 12.60 3.53 -0.31
C VAL A 121 13.08 4.84 0.32
N LEU A 122 14.01 4.78 1.28
CA LEU A 122 14.57 5.97 1.92
C LEU A 122 15.41 6.81 0.96
N ARG A 123 16.23 6.17 0.12
CA ARG A 123 17.02 6.84 -0.92
C ARG A 123 16.13 7.59 -1.88
N TRP A 124 15.08 6.93 -2.37
CA TRP A 124 14.10 7.55 -3.23
C TRP A 124 13.34 8.69 -2.54
N ALA A 125 12.84 8.49 -1.32
CA ALA A 125 12.16 9.55 -0.57
C ALA A 125 13.06 10.77 -0.37
N ARG A 126 14.34 10.54 -0.08
CA ARG A 126 15.35 11.60 0.06
C ARG A 126 15.59 12.34 -1.25
N SER A 127 15.62 11.64 -2.39
CA SER A 127 15.78 12.27 -3.71
C SER A 127 14.58 13.15 -4.10
N GLN A 128 13.39 12.89 -3.55
CA GLN A 128 12.21 13.73 -3.74
C GLN A 128 12.18 14.95 -2.78
N GLY A 129 13.24 15.18 -1.99
CA GLY A 129 13.32 16.31 -1.07
C GLY A 129 12.66 16.08 0.29
N CYS A 130 12.39 14.82 0.67
CA CYS A 130 11.85 14.52 1.99
C CYS A 130 12.78 15.05 3.11
N PRO A 131 12.24 15.77 4.11
CA PRO A 131 13.00 16.15 5.29
C PRO A 131 13.38 14.91 6.10
N TRP A 132 14.42 15.04 6.91
CA TRP A 132 14.69 14.03 7.93
C TRP A 132 13.54 14.01 8.93
N ASP A 133 13.16 12.80 9.33
CA ASP A 133 12.32 12.62 10.50
C ASP A 133 13.25 12.42 11.70
N ASP A 134 13.05 13.20 12.77
CA ASP A 134 13.87 13.15 13.99
C ASP A 134 13.84 11.74 14.63
N GLY A 135 12.81 10.94 14.31
CA GLY A 135 12.69 9.55 14.76
C GLY A 135 13.39 8.51 13.87
N LEU A 136 13.94 8.87 12.70
CA LEU A 136 14.42 7.93 11.68
C LEU A 136 15.61 7.09 12.15
N THR A 137 16.63 7.74 12.71
CA THR A 137 17.80 7.10 13.32
C THR A 137 17.41 6.23 14.50
N CYS A 138 16.57 6.77 15.40
CA CYS A 138 16.08 6.05 16.56
C CYS A 138 15.32 4.76 16.17
N VAL A 139 14.45 4.82 15.16
CA VAL A 139 13.67 3.65 14.73
C VAL A 139 14.53 2.62 13.99
N ALA A 140 15.47 3.06 13.15
CA ALA A 140 16.40 2.17 12.49
C ALA A 140 17.31 1.45 13.50
N ALA A 141 17.82 2.18 14.51
CA ALA A 141 18.62 1.62 15.60
C ALA A 141 17.85 0.59 16.43
N LYS A 142 16.62 0.93 16.87
CA LYS A 142 15.77 0.02 17.66
C LYS A 142 15.47 -1.29 16.95
N ASN A 143 15.41 -1.30 15.62
CA ASN A 143 15.12 -2.49 14.82
C ASN A 143 16.39 -3.15 14.23
N GLY A 144 17.60 -2.68 14.59
CA GLY A 144 18.86 -3.28 14.16
C GLY A 144 19.22 -3.03 12.69
N HIS A 145 18.61 -2.04 12.04
CA HIS A 145 18.84 -1.73 10.62
C HIS A 145 20.08 -0.83 10.43
N LEU A 146 21.25 -1.43 10.64
CA LEU A 146 22.55 -0.74 10.57
C LEU A 146 22.83 -0.12 9.20
N GLU A 147 22.39 -0.73 8.10
CA GLU A 147 22.57 -0.17 6.75
C GLU A 147 21.84 1.17 6.58
N VAL A 148 20.60 1.24 7.08
CA VAL A 148 19.81 2.47 7.06
C VAL A 148 20.48 3.55 7.91
N LEU A 149 21.00 3.20 9.09
CA LEU A 149 21.72 4.13 9.96
C LEU A 149 22.99 4.67 9.31
N ARG A 150 23.83 3.78 8.75
CA ARG A 150 25.07 4.17 8.07
C ARG A 150 24.78 5.10 6.90
N TRP A 151 23.78 4.76 6.11
CA TRP A 151 23.37 5.60 5.00
C TRP A 151 22.80 6.95 5.48
N ALA A 152 21.85 6.97 6.40
CA ALA A 152 21.28 8.22 6.93
C ALA A 152 22.35 9.14 7.51
N ARG A 153 23.34 8.56 8.21
CA ARG A 153 24.50 9.30 8.72
C ARG A 153 25.37 9.88 7.61
N SER A 154 25.64 9.12 6.56
CA SER A 154 26.39 9.60 5.38
C SER A 154 25.71 10.77 4.66
N GLN A 155 24.39 10.88 4.80
CA GLN A 155 23.56 11.93 4.21
C GLN A 155 23.32 13.12 5.16
N GLY A 156 23.97 13.14 6.33
CA GLY A 156 23.89 14.23 7.30
C GLY A 156 22.67 14.20 8.21
N CYS A 157 22.00 13.07 8.38
CA CYS A 157 20.90 12.94 9.34
C CYS A 157 21.41 13.19 10.78
N PRO A 158 20.75 14.06 11.58
CA PRO A 158 21.04 14.21 13.00
C PRO A 158 20.67 12.94 13.77
N TRP A 159 21.14 12.86 15.01
CA TRP A 159 20.87 11.73 15.91
C TRP A 159 19.44 11.73 16.43
#